data_AF-A0AB74C2S0-F1
#
_entry.id   AF-A0AB74C2S0-F1
#
_cell.length_a   1.000
_cell.length_b   1.000
_cell.length_c   1.000
_cell.angle_alpha   90.00
_cell.angle_beta   90.00
_cell.angle_gamma   90.00
#
_symmetry.space_group_name_H-M   'P 1'
#
loop_
_entity.id
_entity.type
_entity.pdbx_description
1 polymer ?
#
loop_
_entity_poly.entity_id
_entity_poly.type
_entity_poly.pdbx_seq_one_letter_code
_entity_poly.pdbx_strand_id
1 'polypeptide(L)'
;MSSLIGFHFLAGSAGSAPLALGAGTIADIMEPQNRGLAIAVWATGPVVGSVVGTVCGGFLTENASWRWAFWVIATLVPSFLSTIEGKRRNRLRSTVVSAQDSHFYSVKHEPQSSYLARESA
;
A
#
# COMPACT_ATOMS: atom_id res chain seq x y z
N MET A 1 -24.53 22.39 2.64
CA MET A 1 -23.82 22.13 3.91
C MET A 1 -23.54 20.64 4.14
N SER A 2 -24.44 19.72 3.80
CA SER A 2 -24.27 18.26 4.03
C SER A 2 -23.12 17.60 3.23
N SER A 3 -22.80 18.12 2.04
CA SER A 3 -21.76 17.57 1.17
C SER A 3 -20.34 17.67 1.75
N LEU A 4 -20.02 18.78 2.43
CA LEU A 4 -18.70 18.98 3.04
C LEU A 4 -18.46 18.03 4.21
N ILE A 5 -19.49 17.73 5.01
CA ILE A 5 -19.41 16.81 6.14
C ILE A 5 -19.10 15.39 5.65
N GLY A 6 -19.76 14.95 4.56
CA GLY A 6 -19.46 13.67 3.93
C GLY A 6 -18.01 13.57 3.44
N PHE A 7 -17.50 14.61 2.76
CA PHE A 7 -16.11 14.63 2.32
C PHE A 7 -15.11 14.68 3.47
N HIS A 8 -15.42 15.38 4.57
CA HIS A 8 -14.56 15.42 5.74
C HIS A 8 -14.45 14.06 6.41
N PHE A 9 -15.58 13.36 6.54
CA PHE A 9 -15.61 11.99 7.07
C PHE A 9 -14.79 11.03 6.21
N LEU A 10 -14.94 11.11 4.88
CA LEU A 10 -14.16 10.29 3.95
C LEU A 10 -12.67 10.60 3.98
N ALA A 11 -12.30 11.88 4.02
CA ALA A 11 -10.90 12.31 4.12
C ALA A 11 -10.26 11.81 5.42
N GLY A 12 -10.94 11.93 6.56
CA GLY A 12 -10.46 11.42 7.84
C GLY A 12 -10.34 9.89 7.85
N SER A 13 -11.34 9.19 7.33
CA SER A 13 -11.32 7.72 7.25
C SER A 13 -10.16 7.23 6.38
N ALA A 14 -9.96 7.83 5.19
CA ALA A 14 -8.88 7.47 4.28
C ALA A 14 -7.48 7.78 4.83
N GLY A 15 -7.32 8.88 5.56
CA GLY A 15 -6.05 9.27 6.16
C GLY A 15 -5.59 8.40 7.34
N SER A 16 -6.52 7.77 8.05
CA SER A 16 -6.23 7.01 9.27
C SER A 16 -5.41 5.74 9.03
N ALA A 17 -5.71 5.00 7.95
CA ALA A 17 -5.10 3.71 7.65
C ALA A 17 -3.57 3.75 7.48
N PRO A 18 -2.99 4.60 6.60
CA PRO A 18 -1.54 4.64 6.43
C PRO A 18 -0.81 5.16 7.68
N LEU A 19 -1.45 6.02 8.49
CA LEU A 19 -0.87 6.51 9.73
C LEU A 19 -0.79 5.40 10.78
N ALA A 20 -1.89 4.69 11.04
CA ALA A 20 -1.90 3.62 12.04
C ALA A 20 -1.06 2.41 11.61
N LEU A 21 -1.24 1.95 10.36
CA LEU A 21 -0.55 0.77 9.85
C LEU A 21 0.93 1.03 9.61
N GLY A 22 1.31 2.24 9.19
CA GLY A 22 2.71 2.60 8.92
C GLY A 22 3.56 2.51 10.18
N ALA A 23 3.14 3.17 11.27
CA ALA A 23 3.84 3.11 12.54
C ALA A 23 3.86 1.69 13.13
N GLY A 24 2.73 0.97 13.07
CA GLY A 24 2.62 -0.39 13.59
C GLY A 24 3.54 -1.37 12.88
N THR A 25 3.56 -1.34 11.54
CA THR A 25 4.42 -2.24 10.74
C THR A 25 5.91 -1.99 11.03
N ILE A 26 6.31 -0.73 11.22
CA ILE A 26 7.69 -0.39 11.58
C ILE A 26 8.02 -0.91 12.98
N ALA A 27 7.09 -0.82 13.92
CA ALA A 27 7.27 -1.37 15.25
C ALA A 27 7.43 -2.89 15.24
N ASP A 28 6.73 -3.60 14.35
CA ASP A 28 6.78 -5.06 14.24
C ASP A 28 8.08 -5.59 13.64
N ILE A 29 8.71 -4.84 12.74
CA ILE A 29 9.93 -5.27 12.02
C ILE A 29 11.21 -4.84 12.76
N MET A 30 11.18 -3.74 13.52
CA MET A 30 12.37 -3.15 14.12
C MET A 30 12.72 -3.77 15.49
N GLU A 31 14.02 -4.01 15.71
CA GLU A 31 14.55 -4.45 17.00
C GLU A 31 14.25 -3.42 18.11
N PRO A 32 14.02 -3.87 19.37
CA PRO A 32 13.57 -3.01 20.47
C PRO A 32 14.46 -1.80 20.73
N GLN A 33 15.77 -1.94 20.48
CA GLN A 33 16.77 -0.90 20.72
C GLN A 33 16.69 0.24 19.69
N ASN A 34 16.27 -0.06 18.45
CA ASN A 34 16.22 0.89 17.34
C ASN A 34 14.80 1.38 17.01
N ARG A 35 13.77 0.80 17.66
CA ARG A 35 12.36 1.11 17.41
C ARG A 35 12.01 2.59 17.58
N GLY A 36 12.56 3.24 18.61
CA GLY A 36 12.30 4.66 18.87
C GLY A 36 12.79 5.57 17.74
N LEU A 37 13.99 5.29 17.21
CA LEU A 37 14.59 6.07 16.13
C LEU A 37 13.83 5.82 14.81
N ALA A 38 13.44 4.58 14.53
CA ALA A 38 12.65 4.24 13.35
C ALA A 38 11.28 4.92 13.32
N ILE A 39 10.57 4.93 14.45
CA ILE A 39 9.28 5.60 14.58
C ILE A 39 9.45 7.12 14.48
N ALA A 40 10.51 7.70 15.05
CA ALA A 40 10.78 9.14 14.95
C ALA A 40 11.01 9.58 13.49
N VAL A 41 11.78 8.80 12.72
CA VAL A 41 11.98 9.06 11.29
C VAL A 41 10.66 8.95 10.52
N TRP A 42 9.84 7.95 10.83
CA TRP A 42 8.52 7.81 10.21
C TRP A 42 7.58 8.99 10.55
N ALA A 43 7.56 9.43 11.81
CA ALA A 43 6.74 10.55 12.27
C ALA A 43 7.16 11.90 11.67
N THR A 44 8.40 12.00 11.16
CA THR A 44 8.87 13.18 10.42
C THR A 44 8.10 13.36 9.12
N GLY A 45 7.62 12.28 8.49
CA GLY A 45 6.84 12.33 7.25
C GLY A 45 5.58 13.19 7.35
N PRO A 46 4.66 12.91 8.30
CA PRO A 46 3.48 13.75 8.54
C PRO A 46 3.83 15.21 8.85
N VAL A 47 4.86 15.44 9.68
CA VAL A 47 5.28 16.80 10.06
C VAL A 47 5.73 17.61 8.84
N VAL A 48 6.63 17.05 8.02
CA VAL A 48 7.12 17.71 6.80
C VAL A 48 5.97 17.88 5.80
N GLY A 49 5.11 16.86 5.66
CA GLY A 49 3.92 16.92 4.82
C GLY A 49 2.96 18.06 5.21
N SER A 50 2.76 18.31 6.50
CA SER A 50 1.94 19.43 6.97
C SER A 50 2.57 20.79 6.65
N VAL A 51 3.89 20.93 6.81
CA VAL A 51 4.59 22.19 6.47
C VAL A 51 4.52 22.46 4.97
N VAL A 52 4.88 21.48 4.14
CA VAL A 52 4.83 21.64 2.68
C VAL A 52 3.39 21.83 2.19
N GLY A 53 2.44 21.07 2.74
CA GLY A 53 1.02 21.16 2.39
C GLY A 53 0.40 22.53 2.71
N THR A 54 0.73 23.12 3.86
CA THR A 54 0.24 24.46 4.24
C THR A 54 0.87 25.56 3.40
N VAL A 55 2.17 25.50 3.11
CA VAL A 55 2.85 26.46 2.23
C VAL A 55 2.27 26.41 0.82
N CYS A 56 2.22 25.22 0.21
CA CYS A 56 1.65 25.06 -1.14
C CYS A 56 0.16 25.43 -1.19
N GLY A 57 -0.62 25.09 -0.16
CA GLY A 57 -2.03 25.43 -0.06
C GLY A 57 -2.28 26.93 0.05
N GLY A 58 -1.42 27.66 0.76
CA GLY A 58 -1.45 29.12 0.85
C GLY A 58 -1.21 29.78 -0.51
N PHE A 59 -0.09 29.44 -1.16
CA PHE A 59 0.26 29.97 -2.49
C PHE A 59 -0.78 29.63 -3.57
N LEU A 60 -1.35 28.42 -3.53
CA LEU A 60 -2.41 28.05 -4.47
C LEU A 60 -3.66 28.88 -4.24
N THR A 61 -4.12 29.03 -2.99
CA THR A 61 -5.38 29.73 -2.68
C THR A 61 -5.32 31.21 -3.02
N GLU A 62 -4.13 31.82 -2.93
CA GLU A 62 -3.89 33.22 -3.28
C GLU A 62 -3.97 33.47 -4.80
N ASN A 63 -3.44 32.56 -5.62
CA ASN A 63 -3.37 32.73 -7.08
C ASN A 63 -4.50 32.05 -7.86
N ALA A 64 -5.05 30.96 -7.32
CA ALA A 64 -6.02 30.09 -7.97
C ALA A 64 -7.05 29.64 -6.92
N SER A 65 -8.25 30.20 -6.97
CA SER A 65 -9.35 30.05 -5.99
C SER A 65 -9.38 28.72 -5.22
N TRP A 66 -9.89 28.74 -3.97
CA TRP A 66 -9.96 27.60 -3.01
C TRP A 66 -10.29 26.20 -3.56
N ARG A 67 -10.97 26.09 -4.70
CA ARG A 67 -11.29 24.85 -5.40
C ARG A 67 -10.05 24.13 -5.97
N TRP A 68 -8.99 24.86 -6.29
CA TRP A 68 -7.75 24.28 -6.85
C TRP A 68 -7.03 23.35 -5.86
N ALA A 69 -7.15 23.61 -4.55
CA ALA A 69 -6.64 22.69 -3.54
C ALA A 69 -7.24 21.28 -3.64
N PHE A 70 -8.54 21.19 -3.96
CA PHE A 70 -9.22 19.90 -4.12
C PHE A 70 -8.77 19.16 -5.38
N TRP A 71 -8.52 19.87 -6.49
CA TRP A 71 -8.05 19.25 -7.74
C TRP A 71 -6.65 18.64 -7.63
N VAL A 72 -5.75 19.31 -6.92
CA VAL A 72 -4.39 18.80 -6.68
C VAL A 72 -4.44 17.51 -5.87
N ILE A 73 -5.18 17.50 -4.76
CA ILE A 73 -5.32 16.32 -3.90
C ILE A 73 -6.00 15.18 -4.66
N ALA A 74 -7.04 15.48 -5.44
CA ALA A 74 -7.77 14.50 -6.24
C ALA A 74 -6.93 13.85 -7.34
N THR A 75 -5.88 14.51 -7.84
CA THR A 75 -4.99 13.93 -8.87
C THR A 75 -3.82 13.17 -8.24
N LEU A 76 -3.25 13.72 -7.16
CA LEU A 76 -2.07 13.14 -6.52
C LEU A 76 -2.35 11.75 -5.92
N VAL A 77 -3.49 11.58 -5.25
CA VAL A 77 -3.82 10.35 -4.51
C VAL A 77 -4.04 9.15 -5.45
N PRO A 78 -4.84 9.24 -6.54
CA PRO A 78 -5.04 8.12 -7.46
C PRO A 78 -3.79 7.76 -8.26
N SER A 79 -2.92 8.73 -8.59
CA SER A 79 -1.65 8.45 -9.28
C SER A 79 -0.73 7.60 -8.42
N PHE A 80 -0.68 7.87 -7.11
CA PHE A 80 0.11 7.07 -6.18
C PHE A 80 -0.47 5.66 -6.02
N LEU A 81 -1.80 5.54 -5.87
CA LEU A 81 -2.47 4.26 -5.74
C LEU A 81 -2.29 3.37 -7.00
N SER A 82 -2.42 3.97 -8.18
CA SER A 82 -2.25 3.27 -9.47
C SER A 82 -0.85 2.68 -9.64
N THR A 83 0.18 3.37 -9.12
CA THR A 83 1.56 2.85 -9.10
C THR A 83 1.69 1.61 -8.20
N ILE A 84 1.03 1.60 -7.04
CA ILE A 84 1.06 0.46 -6.11
C ILE A 84 0.34 -0.75 -6.69
N GLU A 85 -0.83 -0.55 -7.28
CA GLU A 85 -1.62 -1.60 -7.92
C GLU A 85 -0.93 -2.18 -9.15
N GLY A 86 -0.25 -1.32 -9.93
CA GLY A 86 0.62 -1.75 -11.02
C GLY A 86 1.73 -2.70 -10.55
N LYS A 87 2.36 -2.40 -9.41
CA LYS A 87 3.42 -3.24 -8.84
C LYS A 87 2.86 -4.55 -8.24
N ARG A 88 1.68 -4.52 -7.60
CA ARG A 88 1.02 -5.73 -7.07
C ARG A 88 0.59 -6.69 -8.17
N ARG A 89 0.03 -6.17 -9.27
CA ARG A 89 -0.37 -6.97 -10.44
C ARG A 89 0.81 -7.74 -11.03
N ASN A 90 2.00 -7.12 -11.08
CA ASN A 90 3.21 -7.78 -11.59
C ASN A 90 3.74 -8.86 -10.62
N ARG A 91 3.62 -8.67 -9.30
CA ARG A 91 4.09 -9.64 -8.30
C ARG A 91 3.22 -10.90 -8.25
N LEU A 92 1.90 -10.77 -8.35
CA LEU A 92 1.01 -11.94 -8.42
C LEU A 92 1.26 -12.75 -9.69
N ARG A 93 1.53 -12.08 -10.81
CA ARG A 93 1.88 -12.77 -12.06
C ARG A 93 3.16 -13.60 -11.92
N SER A 94 4.17 -13.12 -11.21
CA SER A 94 5.38 -13.91 -10.95
C SER A 94 5.14 -15.07 -9.99
N THR A 95 4.33 -14.91 -8.94
CA THR A 95 4.07 -16.00 -7.97
C THR A 95 3.21 -17.11 -8.57
N VAL A 96 2.19 -16.77 -9.37
CA VAL A 96 1.36 -17.77 -10.06
C VAL A 96 2.16 -18.55 -11.10
N VAL A 97 3.07 -17.89 -11.83
CA VAL A 97 4.00 -18.58 -12.74
C VAL A 97 4.89 -19.56 -11.97
N SER A 98 5.51 -19.13 -10.87
CA SER A 98 6.35 -20.04 -10.06
C SER A 98 5.58 -21.19 -9.40
N ALA A 99 4.30 -21.00 -9.05
CA ALA A 99 3.45 -22.05 -8.47
C ALA A 99 2.95 -23.05 -9.53
N GLN A 100 2.70 -22.59 -10.76
CA GLN A 100 2.36 -23.45 -11.88
C GLN A 100 3.55 -24.36 -12.26
N ASP A 101 4.76 -23.77 -12.28
CA ASP A 101 5.99 -24.49 -12.63
C ASP A 101 6.34 -25.57 -11.60
N SER A 102 6.13 -25.32 -10.30
CA SER A 102 6.38 -26.31 -9.24
C SER A 102 5.39 -27.47 -9.27
N HIS A 103 4.10 -27.19 -9.52
CA HIS A 103 3.08 -28.24 -9.66
C HIS A 103 3.31 -29.10 -10.91
N PHE A 104 3.81 -28.50 -12.00
CA PHE A 104 4.19 -29.25 -13.20
C PHE A 104 5.42 -30.14 -12.97
N TYR A 105 6.39 -29.67 -12.17
CA TYR A 105 7.58 -30.45 -11.80
C TYR A 105 7.21 -31.69 -10.96
N SER A 106 6.27 -31.57 -10.03
CA SER A 106 5.83 -32.69 -9.17
C SER A 106 5.10 -33.80 -9.92
N VAL A 107 4.36 -33.46 -10.99
CA VAL A 107 3.62 -34.46 -11.80
C VAL A 107 4.55 -35.23 -12.74
N LYS A 108 5.62 -34.61 -13.22
CA LYS A 108 6.57 -35.27 -14.14
C LYS A 108 7.53 -36.24 -13.43
N HIS A 109 7.71 -36.07 -12.12
CA HIS A 109 8.63 -36.85 -11.30
C HIS A 109 7.93 -37.86 -10.36
N GLU A 110 6.61 -38.02 -10.44
CA GLU A 110 5.89 -39.09 -9.72
C GLU A 110 6.40 -40.47 -10.19
N PRO A 111 7.08 -41.26 -9.33
CA PRO A 111 7.64 -42.53 -9.73
C PRO A 111 6.53 -43.55 -10.01
N GLN A 112 6.53 -44.17 -11.19
CA GLN A 112 5.48 -45.08 -11.66
C GLN A 112 5.18 -46.31 -10.75
N SER A 113 5.95 -46.55 -9.69
CA SER A 113 5.70 -47.64 -8.75
C SER A 113 4.38 -47.50 -7.96
N SER A 114 3.83 -46.29 -7.86
CA SER A 114 2.54 -46.03 -7.19
C SER A 114 1.31 -46.45 -8.02
N TYR A 115 1.46 -46.67 -9.33
CA TYR A 115 0.39 -47.24 -10.17
C TYR A 115 0.26 -48.76 -9.98
N LEU A 116 1.38 -49.46 -9.79
CA LEU A 116 1.39 -50.92 -9.59
C LEU A 116 0.77 -51.34 -8.25
N ALA A 117 0.76 -50.47 -7.24
CA ALA A 117 0.13 -50.73 -5.94
C ALA A 117 -1.40 -50.58 -5.94
N ARG A 118 -1.96 -49.92 -6.96
CA ARG A 118 -3.42 -49.71 -7.09
C ARG A 118 -4.13 -50.79 -7.92
N GLU A 119 -3.38 -51.56 -8.70
CA GLU A 119 -3.92 -52.63 -9.54
C GLU A 119 -3.94 -54.00 -8.83
N SER A 120 -3.26 -54.12 -7.69
CA SER A 120 -3.19 -55.34 -6.87
C SER A 120 -4.12 -55.34 -5.64
N ALA A 121 -5.04 -54.38 -5.54
CA ALA A 121 -6.03 -54.24 -4.44
C ALA A 121 -7.45 -54.23 -5.01
#